data_AF-A0A0S7YFP0-F1
#
_entry.id   AF-A0A0S7YFP0-F1
#
_cell.length_a   1.000
_cell.length_b   1.000
_cell.length_c   1.000
_cell.angle_alpha   90.00
_cell.angle_beta   90.00
_cell.angle_gamma   90.00
#
_symmetry.space_group_name_H-M   'P 1'
#
loop_
_entity.id
_entity.type
_entity.pdbx_description
1 polymer ?
#
loop_
_entity_poly.entity_id
_entity_poly.type
_entity_poly.pdbx_seq_one_letter_code
_entity_poly.pdbx_strand_id
1 'polypeptide(L)'
;MKENFISDQIKPLAGTFDTIGIAKGEPRLPKRFIWINTEYTVDSVLKKWKEVSPCKSGGKERYVRKHWFLIKTTDGCVMKIYFERTAKSRTNWKLRWWLYSITDSNSLSIRSRRNA
;
A
#
# COMPACT_ATOMS: atom_id res chain seq x y z
N MET A 1 5.14 -19.52 0.93
CA MET A 1 5.30 -18.06 0.85
C MET A 1 5.27 -17.49 2.26
N LYS A 2 6.27 -16.69 2.65
CA LYS A 2 6.36 -16.10 3.99
C LYS A 2 5.89 -14.66 3.91
N GLU A 3 4.85 -14.31 4.67
CA GLU A 3 4.41 -12.93 4.83
C GLU A 3 5.24 -12.27 5.95
N ASN A 4 5.88 -11.15 5.64
CA ASN A 4 6.61 -10.33 6.60
C ASN A 4 5.78 -9.09 6.93
N PHE A 5 5.45 -8.91 8.20
CA PHE A 5 4.78 -7.72 8.71
C PHE A 5 5.78 -6.56 8.82
N ILE A 6 5.40 -5.39 8.30
CA ILE A 6 6.26 -4.20 8.19
C ILE A 6 5.63 -3.00 8.93
N SER A 7 4.41 -2.61 8.55
CA SER A 7 3.69 -1.43 9.08
C SER A 7 4.49 -0.12 9.03
N ASP A 8 5.16 0.14 7.90
CA ASP A 8 6.04 1.29 7.70
C ASP A 8 5.51 2.25 6.62
N GLN A 9 6.01 3.49 6.59
CA GLN A 9 5.59 4.49 5.62
C GLN A 9 6.24 4.27 4.26
N ILE A 10 5.46 4.50 3.20
CA ILE A 10 5.97 4.51 1.82
C ILE A 10 5.85 5.90 1.21
N LYS A 11 6.83 6.26 0.39
CA LYS A 11 6.85 7.53 -0.33
C LYS A 11 6.39 7.29 -1.77
N PRO A 12 5.17 7.69 -2.15
CA PRO A 12 4.76 7.62 -3.55
C PRO A 12 5.64 8.55 -4.39
N LEU A 13 6.14 8.08 -5.54
CA LEU A 13 6.82 8.97 -6.48
C LEU A 13 5.78 9.82 -7.21
N ALA A 14 5.96 11.15 -7.16
CA ALA A 14 5.08 12.11 -7.83
C ALA A 14 5.03 11.86 -9.35
N GLY A 15 3.85 11.99 -9.95
CA GLY A 15 3.65 11.84 -11.40
C GLY A 15 3.30 10.42 -11.89
N THR A 16 3.30 9.41 -11.01
CA THR A 16 3.01 8.02 -11.37
C THR A 16 1.65 7.53 -10.89
N PHE A 17 0.67 8.39 -10.65
CA PHE A 17 -0.64 7.96 -10.18
C PHE A 17 -1.46 7.31 -11.30
N ASP A 18 -1.99 6.11 -11.06
CA ASP A 18 -2.85 5.45 -12.03
C ASP A 18 -4.19 6.17 -12.16
N THR A 19 -4.61 6.39 -13.41
CA THR A 19 -5.82 7.14 -13.78
C THR A 19 -7.06 6.25 -13.88
N ILE A 20 -6.90 4.93 -13.74
CA ILE A 20 -7.99 3.96 -13.90
C ILE A 20 -8.87 3.93 -12.64
N GLY A 21 -10.14 4.34 -12.80
CA GLY A 21 -11.15 4.36 -11.74
C GLY A 21 -11.43 5.75 -11.19
N ILE A 22 -11.94 6.65 -12.04
CA ILE A 22 -12.45 7.95 -11.60
C ILE A 22 -13.82 7.75 -10.94
N ALA A 23 -13.81 7.34 -9.67
CA ALA A 23 -14.93 7.56 -8.76
C ALA A 23 -14.57 8.74 -7.86
N LYS A 24 -15.40 9.80 -7.85
CA LYS A 24 -15.21 11.01 -7.03
C LYS A 24 -14.86 10.61 -5.58
N GLY A 25 -13.61 10.82 -5.17
CA GLY A 25 -13.15 10.67 -3.78
C GLY A 25 -12.35 9.41 -3.41
N GLU A 26 -11.97 8.55 -4.36
CA GLU A 26 -11.01 7.46 -4.09
C GLU A 26 -9.55 7.93 -4.25
N PRO A 27 -8.64 7.53 -3.35
CA PRO A 27 -7.22 7.87 -3.48
C PRO A 27 -6.62 7.16 -4.70
N ARG A 28 -5.89 7.90 -5.53
CA ARG A 28 -5.17 7.31 -6.66
C ARG A 28 -3.99 6.49 -6.15
N LEU A 29 -3.93 5.23 -6.55
CA LEU A 29 -2.81 4.35 -6.23
C LEU A 29 -1.55 4.84 -6.99
N PRO A 30 -0.41 5.00 -6.32
CA PRO A 30 0.85 5.26 -7.00
C PRO A 30 1.29 4.01 -7.78
N LYS A 31 1.67 4.17 -9.06
CA LYS A 31 2.31 3.10 -9.85
C LYS A 31 3.72 2.82 -9.37
N ARG A 32 4.40 3.80 -8.77
CA ARG A 32 5.73 3.63 -8.18
C ARG A 32 5.85 4.28 -6.81
N PHE A 33 6.55 3.62 -5.92
CA PHE A 33 6.81 4.14 -4.57
C PHE A 33 8.16 3.66 -4.04
N ILE A 34 8.72 4.43 -3.10
CA ILE A 34 9.94 4.08 -2.40
C ILE A 34 9.59 3.56 -1.01
N TRP A 35 10.17 2.42 -0.64
CA TRP A 35 10.22 1.90 0.72
C TRP A 35 11.67 1.58 1.08
N ILE A 36 12.17 2.11 2.21
CA ILE A 36 13.54 1.93 2.72
C ILE A 36 14.65 2.04 1.65
N ASN A 37 14.53 3.05 0.77
CA ASN A 37 15.42 3.32 -0.38
C ASN A 37 15.35 2.34 -1.56
N THR A 38 14.37 1.43 -1.56
CA THR A 38 14.06 0.57 -2.70
C THR A 38 12.85 1.10 -3.43
N GLU A 39 12.96 1.30 -4.75
CA GLU A 39 11.84 1.65 -5.62
C GLU A 39 11.09 0.38 -6.01
N TYR A 40 9.78 0.38 -5.81
CA TYR A 40 8.88 -0.69 -6.24
C TYR A 40 7.93 -0.16 -7.31
N THR A 41 7.75 -0.96 -8.36
CA THR A 41 6.76 -0.70 -9.41
C THR A 41 5.57 -1.63 -9.23
N VAL A 42 4.37 -1.05 -9.16
CA VAL A 42 3.11 -1.79 -9.15
C VAL A 42 2.85 -2.33 -10.54
N ASP A 43 2.77 -3.66 -10.63
CA ASP A 43 2.39 -4.38 -11.85
C ASP A 43 0.86 -4.47 -11.96
N SER A 44 0.20 -4.93 -10.90
CA SER A 44 -1.25 -5.13 -10.89
C SER A 44 -1.85 -5.01 -9.50
N VAL A 45 -3.11 -4.60 -9.42
CA VAL A 45 -3.89 -4.58 -8.17
C VAL A 45 -4.70 -5.87 -8.08
N LEU A 46 -4.32 -6.74 -7.13
CA LEU A 46 -5.00 -8.01 -6.91
C LEU A 46 -6.32 -7.86 -6.16
N LYS A 47 -6.37 -6.92 -5.19
CA LYS A 47 -7.58 -6.69 -4.38
C LYS A 47 -7.61 -5.26 -3.86
N LYS A 48 -8.81 -4.68 -3.76
CA LYS A 48 -9.06 -3.41 -3.07
C LYS A 48 -10.22 -3.56 -2.09
N TRP A 49 -10.11 -2.98 -0.90
CA TRP A 49 -11.19 -2.95 0.08
C TRP A 49 -11.08 -1.74 0.99
N LYS A 50 -12.15 -1.47 1.75
CA LYS A 50 -12.24 -0.30 2.64
C LYS A 50 -12.37 -0.80 4.07
N GLU A 51 -11.66 -0.16 4.98
CA GLU A 51 -11.87 -0.33 6.42
C GLU A 51 -12.72 0.83 6.91
N VAL A 52 -13.87 0.46 7.47
CA VAL A 52 -14.83 1.39 8.07
C VAL A 52 -14.73 1.28 9.58
N SER A 53 -14.80 2.40 10.28
CA SER A 53 -14.94 2.41 11.73
C SER A 53 -16.34 2.88 12.12
N PRO A 54 -16.96 2.26 13.14
CA PRO A 54 -18.20 2.77 13.71
C PRO A 54 -17.96 4.14 14.37
N CYS A 55 -19.01 4.96 14.43
CA CYS A 55 -18.98 6.20 15.19
C CYS A 55 -18.70 5.94 16.67
N LYS A 56 -17.78 6.71 17.25
CA LYS A 56 -17.50 6.68 18.69
C LYS A 56 -18.72 7.08 19.55
N SER A 57 -19.70 7.76 18.94
CA SER A 57 -20.87 8.35 19.59
C SER A 57 -22.15 7.50 19.49
N GLY A 58 -22.10 6.26 18.97
CA GLY A 58 -23.26 5.36 18.90
C GLY A 58 -24.22 5.57 17.72
N GLY A 59 -23.90 6.45 16.76
CA GLY A 59 -24.66 6.62 15.52
C GLY A 59 -24.45 5.49 14.51
N LYS A 60 -25.41 5.31 13.58
CA LYS A 60 -25.34 4.32 12.47
C LYS A 60 -24.34 4.68 11.36
N GLU A 61 -23.73 5.86 11.42
CA GLU A 61 -22.78 6.34 10.43
C GLU A 61 -21.49 5.50 10.43
N ARG A 62 -21.03 5.12 9.23
CA ARG A 62 -19.79 4.37 9.01
C ARG A 62 -18.82 5.21 8.20
N TYR A 63 -17.71 5.58 8.80
CA TYR A 63 -16.69 6.39 8.14
C TYR A 63 -15.56 5.50 7.62
N VAL A 64 -15.24 5.64 6.33
CA VAL A 64 -14.06 4.99 5.75
C VAL A 64 -12.81 5.64 6.32
N ARG A 65 -11.99 4.86 7.02
CA ARG A 65 -10.71 5.32 7.60
C ARG A 65 -9.54 4.97 6.70
N LYS A 66 -9.51 3.74 6.20
CA LYS A 66 -8.43 3.23 5.35
C LYS A 66 -8.96 2.68 4.04
N HIS A 67 -8.20 2.90 2.98
CA HIS A 67 -8.34 2.22 1.71
C HIS A 67 -7.19 1.23 1.60
N TRP A 68 -7.52 -0.05 1.54
CA TRP A 68 -6.56 -1.13 1.45
C TRP A 68 -6.41 -1.60 0.01
N PHE A 69 -5.17 -1.94 -0.33
CA PHE A 69 -4.79 -2.47 -1.63
C PHE A 69 -3.85 -3.67 -1.42
N LEU A 70 -4.17 -4.77 -2.08
CA LEU A 70 -3.24 -5.87 -2.30
C LEU A 70 -2.70 -5.70 -3.72
N ILE A 71 -1.41 -5.46 -3.83
CA ILE A 71 -0.74 -5.21 -5.10
C ILE A 71 0.27 -6.31 -5.38
N LYS A 72 0.53 -6.55 -6.66
CA LYS A 72 1.66 -7.31 -7.14
C LYS A 72 2.68 -6.33 -7.72
N THR A 73 3.95 -6.49 -7.38
CA THR A 73 5.04 -5.71 -7.97
C THR A 73 5.64 -6.44 -9.17
N THR A 74 6.36 -5.69 -10.01
CA THR A 74 7.13 -6.25 -11.14
C THR A 74 8.18 -7.27 -10.70
N ASP A 75 8.68 -7.14 -9.48
CA ASP A 75 9.65 -8.08 -8.87
C ASP A 75 8.98 -9.38 -8.39
N GLY A 76 7.67 -9.51 -8.57
CA GLY A 76 6.88 -10.68 -8.16
C GLY A 76 6.46 -10.66 -6.70
N CYS A 77 6.80 -9.63 -5.91
CA CYS A 77 6.34 -9.52 -4.53
C CYS A 77 4.86 -9.16 -4.48
N VAL A 78 4.14 -9.71 -3.51
CA VAL A 78 2.76 -9.31 -3.20
C VAL A 78 2.80 -8.43 -1.97
N MET A 79 2.34 -7.19 -2.08
CA MET A 79 2.36 -6.23 -0.98
C MET A 79 0.96 -5.82 -0.58
N LYS A 80 0.75 -5.74 0.73
CA LYS A 80 -0.47 -5.18 1.32
C LYS A 80 -0.15 -3.75 1.75
N ILE A 81 -0.76 -2.78 1.06
CA ILE A 81 -0.60 -1.37 1.37
C ILE A 81 -1.94 -0.74 1.73
N TYR A 82 -1.91 0.36 2.47
CA TYR A 82 -3.11 1.12 2.76
C TYR A 82 -2.88 2.63 2.70
N PHE A 83 -3.94 3.33 2.31
CA PHE A 83 -4.04 4.78 2.37
C PHE A 83 -4.94 5.18 3.54
N GLU A 84 -4.43 6.03 4.42
CA GLU A 84 -5.17 6.59 5.55
C GLU A 84 -5.79 7.94 5.17
N ARG A 85 -7.13 8.06 5.27
CA ARG A 85 -7.82 9.32 4.94
C ARG A 85 -7.56 10.42 5.96
N THR A 86 -7.41 10.03 7.23
CA THR A 86 -7.20 10.96 8.34
C THR A 86 -5.69 11.05 8.59
N ALA A 87 -5.09 12.22 8.39
CA ALA A 87 -3.70 12.41 8.78
C ALA A 87 -3.59 12.33 10.32
N LYS A 88 -2.73 11.45 10.83
CA LYS A 88 -2.51 11.30 12.29
C LYS A 88 -1.85 12.54 12.92
N SER A 89 -1.17 13.38 12.14
CA SER A 89 -0.60 14.64 12.60
C SER A 89 -0.49 15.65 11.45
N ARG A 90 -0.40 16.94 11.80
CA ARG A 90 -0.22 18.06 10.86
C ARG A 90 1.11 17.96 10.10
N THR A 91 2.09 17.25 10.64
CA THR A 91 3.43 17.02 10.06
C THR A 91 3.43 15.94 8.97
N ASN A 92 2.60 14.88 9.11
CA ASN A 92 2.56 13.74 8.18
C ASN A 92 1.42 13.81 7.16
N TRP A 93 0.82 14.99 6.96
CA TRP A 93 -0.35 15.17 6.10
C TRP A 93 -0.12 14.77 4.63
N LYS A 94 1.14 14.75 4.17
CA LYS A 94 1.56 14.31 2.82
C LYS A 94 1.90 12.82 2.73
N LEU A 95 2.16 12.15 3.85
CA LEU A 95 2.58 10.74 3.91
C LEU A 95 1.44 9.88 4.45
N ARG A 96 0.45 9.63 3.57
CA ARG A 96 -0.77 8.90 3.91
C ARG A 96 -0.74 7.43 3.49
N TRP A 97 0.37 6.98 2.92
CA TRP A 97 0.54 5.64 2.39
C TRP A 97 1.45 4.82 3.30
N TRP A 98 1.03 3.59 3.55
CA TRP A 98 1.70 2.67 4.45
C TRP A 98 1.81 1.29 3.82
N LEU A 99 2.94 0.62 4.03
CA LEU A 99 3.17 -0.78 3.74
C LEU A 99 2.87 -1.60 4.99
N TYR A 100 1.83 -2.44 4.93
CA TYR A 100 1.45 -3.30 6.04
C TYR A 100 2.26 -4.59 6.04
N SER A 101 2.34 -5.27 4.91
CA SER A 101 3.10 -6.51 4.77
C SER A 101 3.62 -6.72 3.35
N ILE A 102 4.72 -7.46 3.25
CA ILE A 102 5.30 -7.95 2.00
C ILE A 102 5.30 -9.48 2.05
N THR A 103 4.85 -10.09 0.97
CA THR A 103 4.96 -11.53 0.73
C THR A 103 5.85 -11.72 -0.48
N ASP A 104 7.04 -12.26 -0.26
CA ASP A 104 7.92 -12.60 -1.35
C ASP A 104 7.38 -13.83 -2.08
N SER A 105 7.08 -13.68 -3.37
CA SER A 105 6.77 -14.83 -4.22
C SER A 105 8.01 -15.69 -4.45
N ASN A 106 9.20 -15.17 -4.17
CA ASN A 106 10.45 -15.88 -4.40
C ASN A 106 10.86 -16.75 -3.19
N SER A 107 10.05 -17.76 -2.86
CA SER A 107 10.50 -18.84 -1.98
C SER A 107 11.14 -20.01 -2.75
N LEU A 108 11.52 -19.82 -4.03
CA LEU A 108 12.10 -20.89 -4.86
C LEU A 108 13.38 -20.55 -5.65
N SER A 109 14.02 -19.38 -5.49
CA SER A 109 15.31 -19.13 -6.18
C SER A 109 16.47 -18.65 -5.31
N ILE A 110 16.32 -18.50 -3.99
CA ILE A 110 17.41 -18.04 -3.11
C ILE A 110 18.27 -19.23 -2.68
N ARG A 111 19.04 -19.78 -3.63
CA ARG A 111 20.29 -20.52 -3.33
C ARG A 111 21.46 -20.22 -4.27
N SER A 112 21.36 -19.26 -5.20
CA SER A 112 22.38 -19.15 -6.27
C SER A 112 22.93 -17.74 -6.58
N ARG A 113 22.89 -16.78 -5.64
CA ARG A 113 23.64 -15.51 -5.83
C ARG A 113 24.32 -15.04 -4.56
N ARG A 114 25.34 -15.81 -4.16
CA ARG A 114 26.50 -15.33 -3.38
C ARG A 114 27.72 -16.06 -3.93
N ASN A 115 28.35 -15.47 -4.95
CA ASN A 115 29.78 -15.55 -5.27
C ASN A 115 30.01 -14.81 -6.59
N ALA A 116 30.52 -13.59 -6.48
CA ALA A 116 31.47 -12.96 -7.38
C ALA A 116 32.08 -11.77 -6.64
#